data_AF-A3JFJ3-F1
#
_entry.id   AF-A3JFJ3-F1
#
_cell.length_a   1.000
_cell.length_b   1.000
_cell.length_c   1.000
_cell.angle_alpha   90.00
_cell.angle_beta   90.00
_cell.angle_gamma   90.00
#
_symmetry.space_group_name_H-M   'P 1'
#
loop_
_entity.id
_entity.type
_entity.pdbx_description
1 polymer ?
#
loop_
_entity_poly.entity_id
_entity_poly.type
_entity_poly.pdbx_seq_one_letter_code
_entity_poly.pdbx_strand_id
1 'polypeptide(L)'
;MTRSSTIEVRRVVYTVPSRLIGESVQIRLHHDKLVLFVGQQPALTLPRIYPKPGENRARSVNYRHVIRSLASKPQAFRYSQLRDDLLPDDNYRQLWQLADTHLEAREACKWIVTTLRLAFEYDDEQSLGEDLLIEAQAGRFASITEIQSRYLRGNPDLKCSASSQHTLVSYDELLSSINSQEAQI
;
A
#
# COMPACT_ATOMS: atom_id res chain seq x y z
N MET A 1 10.82 11.58 11.98
CA MET A 1 10.36 10.75 10.84
C MET A 1 11.49 10.68 9.81
N THR A 2 11.85 9.48 9.32
CA THR A 2 12.88 9.32 8.27
C THR A 2 12.28 9.58 6.89
N ARG A 3 13.07 10.03 5.90
CA ARG A 3 12.63 10.27 4.51
C ARG A 3 12.01 9.04 3.82
N SER A 4 12.27 7.84 4.33
CA SER A 4 11.85 6.55 3.79
C SER A 4 10.61 5.96 4.50
N SER A 5 9.70 6.81 5.01
CA SER A 5 8.42 6.34 5.58
C SER A 5 8.55 5.34 6.73
N THR A 6 9.63 5.41 7.50
CA THR A 6 9.94 4.40 8.51
C THR A 6 10.23 5.06 9.86
N ILE A 7 9.74 4.46 10.94
CA ILE A 7 10.00 4.87 12.32
C ILE A 7 10.55 3.71 13.15
N GLU A 8 11.41 4.03 14.11
CA GLU A 8 11.91 3.06 15.09
C GLU A 8 11.28 3.36 16.46
N VAL A 9 10.59 2.37 17.04
CA VAL A 9 9.94 2.47 18.35
C VAL A 9 10.36 1.26 19.18
N ARG A 10 11.01 1.47 20.32
CA ARG A 10 11.44 0.40 21.24
C ARG A 10 12.19 -0.74 20.52
N ARG A 11 13.10 -0.40 19.59
CA ARG A 11 13.91 -1.35 18.78
C ARG A 11 13.10 -2.14 17.75
N VAL A 12 11.89 -1.69 17.45
CA VAL A 12 11.04 -2.22 16.39
C VAL A 12 10.90 -1.20 15.29
N VAL A 13 11.14 -1.62 14.06
CA VAL A 13 11.01 -0.78 12.87
C VAL A 13 9.60 -0.90 12.32
N TYR A 14 8.86 0.20 12.25
CA TYR A 14 7.51 0.27 11.69
C TYR A 14 7.50 1.12 10.41
N THR A 15 6.75 0.67 9.42
CA THR A 15 6.51 1.46 8.20
C THR A 15 5.23 2.27 8.34
N VAL A 16 5.30 3.55 7.98
CA VAL A 16 4.20 4.51 8.06
C VAL A 16 3.79 5.02 6.67
N PRO A 17 2.51 5.40 6.46
CA PRO A 17 2.06 6.00 5.22
C PRO A 17 2.89 7.23 4.83
N SER A 18 3.11 7.42 3.52
CA SER A 18 3.86 8.58 3.01
C SER A 18 3.25 9.92 3.40
N ARG A 19 1.95 9.95 3.68
CA ARG A 19 1.21 11.11 4.19
C ARG A 19 1.77 11.66 5.51
N LEU A 20 2.46 10.82 6.30
CA LEU A 20 3.05 11.19 7.59
C LEU A 20 4.53 11.60 7.48
N ILE A 21 5.11 11.60 6.29
CA ILE A 21 6.51 12.02 6.09
C ILE A 21 6.58 13.54 6.22
N GLY A 22 7.43 14.02 7.12
CA GLY A 22 7.66 15.46 7.33
C GLY A 22 6.85 16.05 8.48
N GLU A 23 5.92 15.29 9.06
CA GLU A 23 5.12 15.71 10.21
C GLU A 23 5.71 15.21 11.54
N SER A 24 5.45 15.95 12.61
CA SER A 24 5.75 15.53 13.99
C SER A 24 4.62 14.64 14.51
N VAL A 25 4.90 13.34 14.60
CA VAL A 25 3.92 12.34 15.02
C VAL A 25 4.17 11.94 16.47
N GLN A 26 3.13 12.01 17.30
CA GLN A 26 3.14 11.49 18.66
C GLN A 26 2.75 10.01 18.68
N ILE A 27 3.46 9.19 19.45
CA ILE A 27 3.22 7.75 19.51
C ILE A 27 2.72 7.41 20.91
N ARG A 28 1.48 6.92 21.01
CA ARG A 28 0.93 6.38 22.25
C ARG A 28 1.07 4.87 22.24
N LEU A 29 1.89 4.34 23.14
CA LEU A 29 2.17 2.92 23.25
C LEU A 29 1.20 2.28 24.25
N HIS A 30 0.40 1.31 23.78
CA HIS A 30 -0.43 0.47 24.62
C HIS A 30 0.22 -0.92 24.78
N HIS A 31 -0.45 -1.82 25.51
CA HIS A 31 0.06 -3.16 25.79
C HIS A 31 0.07 -4.04 24.53
N ASP A 32 -0.96 -3.91 23.70
CA ASP A 32 -1.27 -4.71 22.51
C ASP A 32 -1.04 -3.94 21.19
N LYS A 33 -1.17 -2.62 21.22
CA LYS A 33 -1.09 -1.76 20.03
C LYS A 33 -0.28 -0.50 20.27
N LEU A 34 0.09 0.16 19.19
CA LEU A 34 0.64 1.51 19.21
C LEU A 34 -0.20 2.39 18.27
N VAL A 35 -0.50 3.60 18.74
CA VAL A 35 -1.32 4.56 17.99
C VAL A 35 -0.47 5.78 17.68
N LEU A 36 -0.39 6.11 16.39
CA LEU A 36 0.26 7.30 15.87
C LEU A 36 -0.77 8.42 15.81
N PHE A 37 -0.44 9.56 16.40
CA PHE A 37 -1.26 10.78 16.43
C PHE A 37 -0.56 11.90 15.67
N VAL A 38 -1.32 12.57 14.78
CA VAL A 38 -0.91 13.83 14.17
C VAL A 38 -1.75 14.93 14.83
N GLY A 39 -1.08 15.80 15.59
CA GLY A 39 -1.77 16.73 16.47
C GLY A 39 -2.63 16.00 17.50
N GLN A 40 -3.96 16.14 17.40
CA GLN A 40 -4.93 15.49 18.29
C GLN A 40 -5.67 14.30 17.65
N GLN A 41 -5.47 14.02 16.36
CA GLN A 41 -6.19 12.97 15.65
C GLN A 41 -5.36 11.67 15.53
N PRO A 42 -5.94 10.49 15.78
CA PRO A 42 -5.27 9.22 15.55
C PRO A 42 -5.15 8.96 14.04
N ALA A 43 -3.92 8.93 13.53
CA ALA A 43 -3.64 8.73 12.12
C ALA A 43 -3.50 7.25 11.73
N LEU A 44 -2.91 6.43 12.61
CA LEU A 44 -2.67 5.01 12.31
C LEU A 44 -2.54 4.20 13.61
N THR A 45 -3.13 3.01 13.62
CA THR A 45 -2.94 2.03 14.70
C THR A 45 -2.18 0.84 14.15
N LEU A 46 -1.11 0.43 14.82
CA LEU A 46 -0.29 -0.73 14.47
C LEU A 46 -0.25 -1.72 15.64
N PRO A 47 -0.21 -3.04 15.37
CA PRO A 47 -0.04 -4.03 16.43
C PRO A 47 1.36 -3.88 17.04
N ARG A 48 1.45 -4.08 18.35
CA ARG A 48 2.73 -4.02 19.06
C ARG A 48 3.46 -5.35 18.87
N ILE A 49 4.57 -5.32 18.13
CA ILE A 49 5.42 -6.49 17.94
C ILE A 49 6.52 -6.49 19.00
N TYR A 50 6.80 -7.66 19.57
CA TYR A 50 7.95 -7.87 20.44
C TYR A 50 9.05 -8.58 19.66
N PRO A 51 10.32 -8.16 19.81
CA PRO A 51 11.42 -8.94 19.26
C PRO A 51 11.42 -10.34 19.86
N LYS A 52 11.63 -11.36 19.03
CA LYS A 52 11.74 -12.75 19.51
C LYS A 52 12.95 -12.87 20.45
N PRO A 53 12.91 -13.76 21.46
CA PRO A 53 14.05 -13.96 22.35
C PRO A 53 15.28 -14.40 21.54
N GLY A 54 16.33 -13.57 21.56
CA GLY A 54 17.56 -13.76 20.76
C GLY A 54 17.70 -12.81 19.57
N GLU A 55 16.62 -12.17 19.11
CA GLU A 55 16.66 -11.16 18.05
C GLU A 55 16.80 -9.75 18.64
N ASN A 56 17.82 -9.01 18.20
CA ASN A 56 18.10 -7.66 18.72
C ASN A 56 17.07 -6.61 18.24
N ARG A 57 16.32 -6.90 17.17
CA ARG A 57 15.37 -6.00 16.50
C ARG A 57 14.20 -6.78 15.92
N ALA A 58 12.98 -6.29 16.12
CA ALA A 58 11.79 -6.76 15.41
C ALA A 58 11.40 -5.78 14.31
N ARG A 59 10.63 -6.23 13.32
CA ARG A 59 10.20 -5.41 12.19
C ARG A 59 8.73 -5.65 11.91
N SER A 60 8.00 -4.57 11.72
CA SER A 60 6.59 -4.54 11.33
C SER A 60 6.47 -3.71 10.07
N VAL A 61 6.77 -4.33 8.94
CA VAL A 61 6.79 -3.66 7.65
C VAL A 61 5.48 -3.92 6.95
N ASN A 62 4.80 -2.85 6.54
CA ASN A 62 3.67 -2.97 5.64
C ASN A 62 4.12 -2.45 4.27
N TYR A 63 4.22 -3.37 3.30
CA TYR A 63 4.71 -3.05 1.97
C TYR A 63 3.79 -2.04 1.23
N ARG A 64 2.49 -1.99 1.57
CA ARG A 64 1.51 -1.04 1.01
C ARG A 64 1.95 0.42 1.19
N HIS A 65 2.71 0.71 2.24
CA HIS A 65 3.23 2.06 2.51
C HIS A 65 4.48 2.41 1.69
N VAL A 66 5.26 1.41 1.26
CA VAL A 66 6.53 1.60 0.53
C VAL A 66 6.38 1.35 -0.96
N ILE A 67 5.38 0.59 -1.39
CA ILE A 67 5.27 0.07 -2.76
C ILE A 67 5.26 1.17 -3.83
N ARG A 68 4.60 2.30 -3.58
CA ARG A 68 4.60 3.44 -4.50
C ARG A 68 6.00 4.04 -4.68
N SER A 69 6.75 4.18 -3.58
CA SER A 69 8.13 4.66 -3.63
C SER A 69 9.07 3.62 -4.27
N LEU A 70 8.89 2.33 -3.98
CA LEU A 70 9.65 1.24 -4.60
C LEU A 70 9.38 1.14 -6.11
N ALA A 71 8.15 1.37 -6.56
CA ALA A 71 7.80 1.36 -7.98
C ALA A 71 8.56 2.44 -8.77
N SER A 72 8.86 3.58 -8.15
CA SER A 72 9.70 4.61 -8.78
C SER A 72 11.18 4.19 -8.91
N LYS A 73 11.66 3.29 -8.05
CA LYS A 73 13.06 2.84 -7.97
C LYS A 73 13.11 1.33 -7.65
N PRO A 74 12.79 0.46 -8.63
CA PRO A 74 12.63 -0.97 -8.39
C PRO A 74 13.92 -1.64 -7.90
N GLN A 75 15.09 -1.15 -8.32
CA GLN A 75 16.38 -1.68 -7.88
C GLN A 75 16.62 -1.54 -6.37
N ALA A 76 15.94 -0.61 -5.69
CA ALA A 76 16.06 -0.44 -4.25
C ALA A 76 15.52 -1.67 -3.47
N PHE A 77 14.66 -2.48 -4.09
CA PHE A 77 14.13 -3.69 -3.49
C PHE A 77 15.25 -4.71 -3.17
N ARG A 78 16.19 -4.94 -4.10
CA ARG A 78 17.28 -5.93 -3.93
C ARG A 78 18.18 -5.63 -2.74
N TYR A 79 18.49 -4.36 -2.53
CA TYR A 79 19.40 -3.90 -1.48
C TYR A 79 18.67 -3.47 -0.20
N SER A 80 17.35 -3.61 -0.15
CA SER A 80 16.57 -3.25 1.03
C SER A 80 16.84 -4.24 2.16
N GLN A 81 17.17 -3.73 3.34
CA GLN A 81 17.27 -4.55 4.55
C GLN A 81 15.91 -5.16 4.94
N LEU A 82 14.81 -4.60 4.44
CA LEU A 82 13.43 -5.01 4.71
C LEU A 82 12.88 -5.93 3.60
N ARG A 83 13.72 -6.42 2.68
CA ARG A 83 13.26 -7.19 1.50
C ARG A 83 12.36 -8.37 1.88
N ASP A 84 12.79 -9.17 2.85
CA ASP A 84 12.07 -10.38 3.23
C ASP A 84 10.77 -10.07 4.02
N ASP A 85 10.69 -8.88 4.63
CA ASP A 85 9.51 -8.36 5.34
C ASP A 85 8.55 -7.58 4.41
N LEU A 86 8.99 -7.21 3.21
CA LEU A 86 8.18 -6.51 2.20
C LEU A 86 7.30 -7.48 1.39
N LEU A 87 7.62 -8.77 1.41
CA LEU A 87 6.87 -9.81 0.72
C LEU A 87 5.76 -10.29 1.66
N PRO A 88 4.48 -10.08 1.31
CA PRO A 88 3.37 -10.34 2.23
C PRO A 88 3.15 -11.84 2.48
N ASP A 89 3.52 -12.68 1.52
CA ASP A 89 3.27 -14.12 1.54
C ASP A 89 4.49 -14.93 1.05
N ASP A 90 4.53 -16.20 1.43
CA ASP A 90 5.54 -17.17 1.00
C ASP A 90 5.47 -17.42 -0.51
N ASN A 91 4.28 -17.32 -1.12
CA ASN A 91 4.10 -17.34 -2.57
C ASN A 91 4.94 -16.25 -3.26
N TYR A 92 4.92 -15.03 -2.72
CA TYR A 92 5.73 -13.92 -3.24
C TYR A 92 7.24 -14.13 -3.02
N ARG A 93 7.64 -14.82 -1.95
CA ARG A 93 9.04 -15.20 -1.74
C ARG A 93 9.52 -16.20 -2.79
N GLN A 94 8.71 -17.21 -3.09
CA GLN A 94 9.03 -18.18 -4.15
C GLN A 94 9.08 -17.52 -5.53
N LEU A 95 8.10 -16.65 -5.83
CA LEU A 95 8.10 -15.85 -7.06
C LEU A 95 9.37 -15.02 -7.23
N TRP A 96 9.84 -14.36 -6.16
CA TRP A 96 11.10 -13.63 -6.19
C TRP A 96 12.30 -14.54 -6.47
N GLN A 97 12.39 -15.70 -5.82
CA GLN A 97 13.48 -16.65 -6.04
C GLN A 97 13.54 -17.16 -7.48
N LEU A 98 12.38 -17.49 -8.06
CA LEU A 98 12.28 -17.90 -9.46
C LEU A 98 12.67 -16.75 -10.40
N ALA A 99 12.17 -15.54 -10.15
CA ALA A 99 12.51 -14.38 -10.95
C ALA A 99 14.02 -14.02 -10.89
N ASP A 100 14.64 -14.12 -9.71
CA ASP A 100 16.08 -13.86 -9.53
C ASP A 100 16.97 -14.92 -10.21
N THR A 101 16.44 -16.14 -10.40
CA THR A 101 17.17 -17.24 -11.06
C THR A 101 17.04 -17.18 -12.58
N HIS A 102 15.88 -16.78 -13.09
CA HIS A 102 15.56 -16.85 -14.52
C HIS A 102 15.74 -15.53 -15.29
N LEU A 103 15.66 -14.38 -14.63
CA LEU A 103 15.76 -13.06 -15.26
C LEU A 103 17.03 -12.33 -14.81
N GLU A 104 17.41 -11.30 -15.57
CA GLU A 104 18.44 -10.37 -15.11
C GLU A 104 18.00 -9.62 -13.86
N ALA A 105 18.93 -9.33 -12.95
CA ALA A 105 18.64 -8.71 -11.66
C ALA A 105 17.80 -7.42 -11.75
N ARG A 106 17.99 -6.61 -12.81
CA ARG A 106 17.21 -5.38 -13.01
C ARG A 106 15.76 -5.68 -13.40
N GLU A 107 15.54 -6.68 -14.25
CA GLU A 107 14.22 -7.09 -14.71
C GLU A 107 13.46 -7.80 -13.60
N ALA A 108 14.10 -8.73 -12.89
CA ALA A 108 13.53 -9.40 -11.73
C ALA A 108 13.01 -8.40 -10.68
N CYS A 109 13.82 -7.38 -10.35
CA CYS A 109 13.42 -6.32 -9.42
C CYS A 109 12.22 -5.51 -9.93
N LYS A 110 12.22 -5.18 -11.23
CA LYS A 110 11.11 -4.45 -11.84
C LYS A 110 9.83 -5.28 -11.79
N TRP A 111 9.93 -6.55 -12.14
CA TRP A 111 8.84 -7.51 -12.20
C TRP A 111 8.17 -7.69 -10.83
N ILE A 112 8.93 -8.04 -9.78
CA ILE A 112 8.37 -8.26 -8.45
C ILE A 112 7.71 -6.99 -7.88
N VAL A 113 8.33 -5.82 -8.09
CA VAL A 113 7.77 -4.54 -7.62
C VAL A 113 6.51 -4.18 -8.39
N THR A 114 6.45 -4.45 -9.70
CA THR A 114 5.21 -4.25 -10.47
C THR A 114 4.11 -5.20 -10.03
N THR A 115 4.44 -6.46 -9.75
CA THR A 115 3.48 -7.44 -9.25
C THR A 115 2.92 -7.02 -7.90
N LEU A 116 3.78 -6.66 -6.94
CA LEU A 116 3.34 -6.16 -5.63
C LEU A 116 2.52 -4.87 -5.74
N ARG A 117 2.83 -4.01 -6.71
CA ARG A 117 2.04 -2.80 -6.98
C ARG A 117 0.65 -3.15 -7.49
N LEU A 118 0.53 -4.11 -8.40
CA LEU A 118 -0.76 -4.57 -8.89
C LEU A 118 -1.56 -5.23 -7.75
N ALA A 119 -0.93 -6.09 -6.95
CA ALA A 119 -1.55 -6.66 -5.76
C ALA A 119 -2.17 -5.58 -4.85
N PHE A 120 -1.44 -4.48 -4.65
CA PHE A 120 -1.91 -3.34 -3.87
C PHE A 120 -3.02 -2.52 -4.56
N GLU A 121 -2.99 -2.38 -5.89
CA GLU A 121 -4.02 -1.62 -6.64
C GLU A 121 -5.35 -2.39 -6.75
N TYR A 122 -5.31 -3.72 -6.78
CA TYR A 122 -6.49 -4.59 -6.92
C TYR A 122 -6.99 -5.20 -5.59
N ASP A 123 -6.24 -5.06 -4.50
CA ASP A 123 -6.51 -5.67 -3.17
C ASP A 123 -6.63 -7.22 -3.18
N ASP A 124 -6.29 -7.87 -4.29
CA ASP A 124 -6.22 -9.32 -4.47
C ASP A 124 -4.75 -9.80 -4.41
N GLU A 125 -4.19 -9.86 -3.20
CA GLU A 125 -2.81 -10.31 -2.98
C GLU A 125 -2.64 -11.83 -3.15
N GLN A 126 -3.60 -12.62 -2.67
CA GLN A 126 -3.51 -14.08 -2.65
C GLN A 126 -3.68 -14.69 -4.04
N SER A 127 -4.82 -14.41 -4.70
CA SER A 127 -5.15 -14.95 -6.03
C SER A 127 -4.10 -14.58 -7.08
N LEU A 128 -3.64 -13.33 -7.09
CA LEU A 128 -2.58 -12.86 -7.99
C LEU A 128 -1.25 -13.59 -7.74
N GLY A 129 -0.90 -13.79 -6.46
CA GLY A 129 0.32 -14.51 -6.08
C GLY A 129 0.31 -15.96 -6.55
N GLU A 130 -0.80 -16.67 -6.36
CA GLU A 130 -0.97 -18.07 -6.76
C GLU A 130 -0.95 -18.24 -8.29
N ASP A 131 -1.72 -17.43 -9.02
CA ASP A 131 -1.78 -17.48 -10.48
C ASP A 131 -0.39 -17.28 -11.11
N LEU A 132 0.33 -16.26 -10.64
CA LEU A 132 1.68 -15.97 -11.14
C LEU A 132 2.69 -17.02 -10.75
N LEU A 133 2.53 -17.65 -9.59
CA LEU A 133 3.41 -18.72 -9.13
C LEU A 133 3.27 -19.95 -10.00
N ILE A 134 2.05 -20.31 -10.40
CA ILE A 134 1.79 -21.40 -11.36
C ILE A 134 2.47 -21.10 -12.71
N GLU A 135 2.35 -19.87 -13.21
CA GLU A 135 2.99 -19.47 -14.48
C GLU A 135 4.53 -19.47 -14.40
N ALA A 136 5.07 -18.95 -13.31
CA ALA A 136 6.52 -18.91 -13.06
C ALA A 136 7.10 -20.32 -12.92
N GLN A 137 6.39 -21.25 -12.25
CA GLN A 137 6.77 -22.66 -12.18
C GLN A 137 6.73 -23.36 -13.55
N ALA A 138 5.83 -22.94 -14.44
CA ALA A 138 5.79 -23.40 -15.83
C ALA A 138 6.88 -22.78 -16.72
N GLY A 139 7.81 -21.99 -16.14
CA GLY A 139 8.90 -21.32 -16.85
C GLY A 139 8.45 -20.15 -17.72
N ARG A 140 7.19 -19.72 -17.58
CA ARG A 140 6.61 -18.59 -18.32
C ARG A 140 6.48 -17.41 -17.37
N PHE A 141 7.44 -16.50 -17.43
CA PHE A 141 7.32 -15.22 -16.76
C PHE A 141 6.48 -14.29 -17.64
N ALA A 142 5.21 -14.10 -17.28
CA ALA A 142 4.35 -13.12 -17.93
C ALA A 142 5.04 -11.75 -17.85
N SER A 143 5.19 -11.10 -19.00
CA SER A 143 5.73 -9.75 -19.08
C SER A 143 4.87 -8.80 -18.25
N ILE A 144 5.47 -7.72 -17.76
CA ILE A 144 4.77 -6.70 -16.95
C ILE A 144 3.49 -6.23 -17.66
N THR A 145 3.54 -6.10 -18.98
CA THR A 145 2.42 -5.74 -19.85
C THR A 145 1.34 -6.81 -19.94
N GLU A 146 1.68 -8.09 -19.90
CA GLU A 146 0.70 -9.19 -19.89
C GLU A 146 -0.02 -9.25 -18.56
N ILE A 147 0.71 -9.15 -17.44
CA ILE A 147 0.10 -9.07 -16.09
C ILE A 147 -0.82 -7.86 -16.04
N GLN A 148 -0.32 -6.67 -16.40
CA GLN A 148 -1.13 -5.47 -16.47
C GLN A 148 -2.36 -5.66 -17.36
N SER A 149 -2.23 -6.19 -18.58
CA SER A 149 -3.38 -6.35 -19.48
C SER A 149 -4.41 -7.37 -19.00
N ARG A 150 -4.00 -8.41 -18.28
CA ARG A 150 -4.90 -9.41 -17.69
C ARG A 150 -5.71 -8.82 -16.54
N TYR A 151 -5.04 -8.10 -15.63
CA TYR A 151 -5.67 -7.54 -14.43
C TYR A 151 -6.35 -6.17 -14.70
N LEU A 152 -5.87 -5.35 -15.64
CA LEU A 152 -6.54 -4.12 -16.10
C LEU A 152 -7.84 -4.40 -16.85
N ARG A 153 -7.92 -5.52 -17.60
CA ARG A 153 -9.14 -5.90 -18.31
C ARG A 153 -10.21 -6.46 -17.35
N GLY A 154 -9.82 -6.86 -16.15
CA GLY A 154 -10.70 -7.32 -15.07
C GLY A 154 -11.39 -6.22 -14.27
N ASN A 155 -11.33 -4.96 -14.69
CA ASN A 155 -12.10 -3.87 -14.06
C ASN A 155 -13.35 -3.55 -14.91
N PRO A 156 -14.41 -4.38 -14.89
CA PRO A 156 -15.70 -3.88 -15.29
C PRO A 156 -16.08 -2.81 -14.26
N ASP A 157 -16.38 -1.61 -14.76
CA ASP A 157 -17.10 -0.61 -13.98
C ASP A 157 -16.35 0.02 -12.80
N LEU A 158 -15.30 0.79 -13.14
CA LEU A 158 -15.43 2.21 -12.75
C LEU A 158 -16.65 2.74 -13.51
N LYS A 159 -17.85 2.47 -12.98
CA LYS A 159 -18.96 3.38 -13.22
C LYS A 159 -18.41 4.70 -12.71
N CYS A 160 -17.96 5.54 -13.62
CA CYS A 160 -18.17 6.96 -13.48
C CYS A 160 -19.65 7.04 -13.13
N SER A 161 -19.95 7.07 -11.83
CA SER A 161 -21.19 7.66 -11.37
C SER A 161 -21.07 9.06 -11.94
N ALA A 162 -21.64 9.25 -13.13
CA ALA A 162 -21.95 10.55 -13.64
C ALA A 162 -22.79 11.13 -12.52
N SER A 163 -22.13 11.86 -11.61
CA SER A 163 -22.79 12.63 -10.58
C SER A 163 -23.81 13.42 -11.34
N SER A 164 -25.11 13.15 -11.10
CA SER A 164 -26.18 13.95 -11.69
C SER A 164 -25.91 15.37 -11.23
N GLN A 165 -25.29 16.15 -12.10
CA GLN A 165 -25.00 17.54 -11.82
C GLN A 165 -26.37 18.21 -11.81
N HIS A 166 -26.90 18.47 -10.62
CA HIS A 166 -28.16 19.16 -10.46
C HIS A 166 -28.06 20.48 -11.22
N THR A 167 -29.05 20.77 -12.06
CA THR A 167 -29.13 22.04 -12.78
C THR A 167 -29.13 23.16 -11.75
N LEU A 168 -28.34 24.22 -11.98
CA LEU A 168 -28.13 25.33 -11.03
C LEU A 168 -29.42 25.94 -10.47
N VAL A 169 -30.53 25.80 -11.21
CA VAL A 169 -31.89 26.18 -10.81
C VAL A 169 -32.35 25.50 -9.51
N SER A 170 -31.93 24.26 -9.25
CA SER A 170 -32.27 23.54 -8.00
C SER A 170 -31.62 24.15 -6.76
N TYR A 171 -30.54 24.92 -6.91
CA TYR A 171 -29.92 25.66 -5.81
C TYR A 171 -30.67 26.96 -5.50
N ASP A 172 -31.23 27.64 -6.51
CA ASP A 172 -32.03 28.86 -6.34
C ASP A 172 -33.35 28.60 -5.59
N GLU A 173 -33.98 27.44 -5.81
CA GLU A 173 -35.15 27.03 -5.01
C GLU A 173 -34.81 26.78 -3.54
N LEU A 174 -33.62 26.23 -3.26
CA LEU A 174 -33.16 26.01 -1.89
C LEU A 174 -32.82 27.34 -1.20
N LEU A 175 -32.15 28.26 -1.89
CA LEU A 175 -31.84 29.60 -1.37
C LEU A 175 -33.09 30.44 -1.14
N SER A 176 -34.08 30.37 -2.04
CA SER A 176 -35.35 31.09 -1.84
C SER A 176 -36.17 30.53 -0.68
N SER A 177 -36.11 29.21 -0.43
CA SER A 177 -36.76 28.59 0.74
C SER A 177 -36.12 29.01 2.07
N ILE A 178 -34.80 29.20 2.12
CA ILE A 178 -34.06 29.67 3.31
C ILE A 178 -34.33 31.16 3.58
N ASN A 179 -34.32 31.99 2.53
CA ASN A 179 -34.62 33.43 2.67
C ASN A 179 -36.09 33.69 3.06
N SER A 180 -37.00 32.78 2.71
CA SER A 180 -38.42 32.89 3.11
C SER A 180 -38.64 32.56 4.59
N GLN A 181 -37.73 31.82 5.23
CA GLN A 181 -37.80 31.51 6.67
C GLN A 181 -37.25 32.65 7.54
N GLU A 182 -36.34 33.48 7.03
CA GLU A 182 -35.84 34.66 7.76
C GLU A 182 -36.85 35.83 7.80
N ALA A 183 -37.88 35.81 6.95
CA ALA A 183 -38.89 36.88 6.88
C ALA A 183 -40.11 36.69 7.82
N GLN A 184 -40.10 35.66 8.69
CA GLN A 184 -41.19 35.37 9.63
C GLN A 184 -40.76 35.43 11.12
N ILE A 185 -39.69 36.15 11.44
CA ILE A 185 -39.34 36.54 12.82
C ILE A 185 -39.47 38.05 12.97
#